data_AF-A0A821MVG4-F1
#
_entry.id   AF-A0A821MVG4-F1
#
_cell.length_a   1.000
_cell.length_b   1.000
_cell.length_c   1.000
_cell.angle_alpha   90.00
_cell.angle_beta   90.00
_cell.angle_gamma   90.00
#
_symmetry.space_group_name_H-M   'P 1'
#
loop_
_entity.id
_entity.type
_entity.pdbx_description
1 polymer ?
#
loop_
_entity_poly.entity_id
_entity_poly.type
_entity_poly.pdbx_seq_one_letter_code
_entity_poly.pdbx_strand_id
1 'polypeptide(L)' 'MKAVRYHATKGLRVEETSIHSANKNQVKIEVKYAGICGTDLHEYLHGPMTTVPNKLA' A
#
# COMPACT_ATOMS: atom_id res chain seq x y z
N MET A 1 9.43 6.04 -7.90
CA MET A 1 9.27 4.58 -7.95
C MET A 1 7.81 4.28 -8.13
N LYS A 2 7.46 3.29 -8.95
CA LYS A 2 6.06 2.91 -9.14
C LYS A 2 5.53 2.18 -7.91
N ALA A 3 4.36 2.58 -7.45
CA ALA A 3 3.64 1.91 -6.38
C ALA A 3 2.15 1.82 -6.70
N VAL A 4 1.50 0.74 -6.27
CA VAL A 4 0.04 0.65 -6.27
C VAL A 4 -0.48 1.36 -5.02
N ARG A 5 -1.34 2.36 -5.19
CA ARG A 5 -1.93 3.18 -4.12
C ARG A 5 -3.44 2.97 -4.07
N TYR A 6 -3.96 2.74 -2.87
CA TYR A 6 -5.38 2.53 -2.61
C TYR A 6 -6.00 3.83 -2.09
N HIS A 7 -7.00 4.36 -2.82
CA HIS A 7 -7.67 5.63 -2.47
C HIS A 7 -9.10 5.46 -1.97
N ALA A 8 -9.81 4.44 -2.47
CA ALA A 8 -11.18 4.09 -2.11
C ALA A 8 -11.51 2.71 -2.70
N THR A 9 -12.67 2.14 -2.35
CA THR A 9 -13.22 0.94 -3.00
C THR A 9 -13.10 1.05 -4.52
N LYS A 10 -12.55 0.01 -5.16
CA LYS A 10 -12.22 -0.05 -6.60
C LYS A 10 -11.24 1.02 -7.11
N GLY A 11 -10.60 1.78 -6.23
CA GLY A 11 -9.74 2.92 -6.51
C GLY A 11 -8.24 2.64 -6.38
N LEU A 12 -7.76 1.50 -6.89
CA LEU A 12 -6.32 1.23 -7.00
C LEU A 12 -5.72 1.98 -8.18
N ARG A 13 -4.57 2.62 -7.98
CA ARG A 13 -3.85 3.39 -9.01
C ARG A 13 -2.37 3.07 -8.96
N VAL A 14 -1.73 3.00 -10.12
CA VAL A 14 -0.27 2.94 -10.21
C VAL A 14 0.25 4.38 -10.29
N GLU A 15 1.04 4.77 -9.31
CA GLU A 15 1.53 6.15 -9.16
C GLU A 15 3.06 6.15 -8.99
N GLU A 16 3.69 7.25 -9.39
CA GLU A 16 5.08 7.52 -9.02
C GLU A 16 5.13 8.09 -7.60
N THR A 17 5.98 7.49 -6.76
CA THR A 17 6.21 7.94 -5.39
C THR A 17 7.70 8.11 -5.09
N SER A 18 8.01 8.93 -4.10
CA SER A 18 9.39 9.12 -3.63
C SER A 18 9.87 7.89 -2.86
N ILE A 19 11.17 7.60 -2.97
CA ILE A 19 11.81 6.54 -2.21
C ILE A 19 12.16 7.12 -0.84
N HIS A 20 11.63 6.51 0.23
CA HIS A 20 11.91 6.96 1.59
C HIS A 20 13.33 6.55 2.03
N SER A 21 13.95 7.35 2.89
CA SER A 21 15.21 7.01 3.55
C SER A 21 14.98 6.03 4.71
N ALA A 22 15.91 5.11 4.93
CA ALA A 22 15.87 4.22 6.09
C ALA A 22 16.49 4.94 7.31
N ASN A 23 15.84 4.83 8.46
CA ASN A 23 16.38 5.31 9.74
C ASN A 23 17.35 4.30 10.37
N LYS A 24 17.97 4.65 11.51
CA LYS A 24 19.01 3.87 12.21
C LYS A 24 18.71 2.37 12.38
N ASN A 25 17.44 1.99 12.54
CA ASN A 25 17.00 0.60 12.76
C ASN A 25 16.07 0.09 11.65
N GLN A 26 16.18 0.62 10.43
CA GLN A 26 15.38 0.21 9.29
C GLN A 26 16.28 -0.23 8.14
N VAL A 27 15.75 -1.14 7.31
CA VAL A 27 16.38 -1.52 6.05
C VAL A 27 15.49 -1.12 4.89
N LYS A 28 16.11 -0.82 3.75
CA LYS A 28 15.40 -0.53 2.50
C LYS A 28 15.40 -1.79 1.65
N ILE A 29 14.22 -2.22 1.21
CA ILE A 29 14.05 -3.40 0.38
C ILE A 29 13.59 -2.97 -1.00
N GLU A 30 14.32 -3.39 -2.03
CA GLU A 30 13.84 -3.33 -3.41
C GLU A 30 12.98 -4.58 -3.68
N VAL A 31 11.68 -4.39 -3.81
CA VAL A 31 10.71 -5.48 -3.98
C VAL A 31 10.83 -6.06 -5.39
N LYS A 32 11.25 -7.32 -5.50
CA LYS A 32 11.28 -8.05 -6.78
C LYS A 32 9.93 -8.70 -7.13
N TYR A 33 9.23 -9.21 -6.11
CA TYR A 33 7.92 -9.85 -6.25
C TYR A 33 7.04 -9.52 -5.04
N ALA A 34 5.74 -9.33 -5.29
CA ALA A 34 4.72 -9.18 -4.26
C ALA A 34 3.50 -10.02 -4.65
N GLY A 35 3.16 -11.01 -3.82
CA GLY A 35 1.92 -11.78 -3.98
C GLY A 35 0.72 -11.00 -3.43
N ILE A 36 -0.46 -11.32 -3.94
CA ILE A 36 -1.74 -10.81 -3.41
C ILE A 36 -2.41 -11.87 -2.55
N CYS A 37 -3.18 -11.42 -1.55
CA CYS A 37 -3.98 -12.25 -0.66
C CYS A 37 -5.48 -12.04 -0.93
N GLY A 38 -6.33 -12.94 -0.45
CA GLY A 38 -7.79 -12.75 -0.47
C GLY A 38 -8.23 -11.46 0.21
N THR A 39 -7.53 -11.05 1.28
CA THR A 39 -7.81 -9.77 1.96
C THR A 39 -7.64 -8.58 1.04
N ASP A 40 -6.63 -8.55 0.15
CA ASP A 40 -6.46 -7.46 -0.81
C ASP A 40 -7.66 -7.31 -1.74
N LEU A 41 -8.23 -8.45 -2.18
CA LEU A 41 -9.44 -8.47 -3.00
C LEU A 41 -10.67 -7.98 -2.21
N HIS A 42 -10.77 -8.41 -0.95
CA HIS A 42 -11.83 -7.97 -0.06
C HIS A 42 -11.79 -6.45 0.15
N GLU A 43 -10.62 -5.86 0.39
CA GLU A 43 -10.42 -4.40 0.47
C GLU A 43 -10.82 -3.71 -0.85
N TYR A 44 -10.35 -4.22 -1.99
CA TYR A 44 -10.66 -3.63 -3.30
C TYR A 44 -12.15 -3.61 -3.62
N LEU A 45 -12.87 -4.69 -3.33
CA LEU A 45 -14.28 -4.84 -3.71
C LEU A 45 -15.24 -4.18 -2.73
N HIS A 46 -14.96 -4.23 -1.43
CA HIS A 46 -15.92 -3.85 -0.38
C HIS A 46 -15.52 -2.59 0.40
N GLY A 47 -14.28 -2.12 0.26
CA GLY A 47 -13.78 -0.94 0.96
C GLY A 47 -12.85 -1.27 2.12
N PRO A 48 -12.33 -0.24 2.80
CA PRO A 48 -11.35 -0.40 3.86
C PRO A 48 -11.95 -1.17 5.04
N MET A 49 -11.44 -2.37 5.30
CA MET A 49 -11.84 -3.20 6.46
C MET A 49 -10.68 -3.37 7.45
N THR A 50 -9.49 -3.62 6.91
CA THR A 50 -8.23 -3.73 7.66
C THR A 50 -7.35 -2.51 7.43
N THR A 51 -7.50 -1.83 6.29
CA THR A 51 -6.84 -0.56 5.98
C THR A 51 -7.64 0.63 6.50
N VAL A 52 -8.08 0.58 7.77
CA VAL A 52 -8.74 1.72 8.39
C VAL A 52 -7.84 2.96 8.25
N PRO A 53 -8.37 4.11 7.79
CA PRO A 53 -7.58 5.33 7.76
C PRO A 53 -7.04 5.53 9.16
N ASN A 54 -5.72 5.55 9.30
CA ASN A 54 -5.12 5.99 10.55
C ASN A 54 -5.73 7.38 10.78
N LYS A 55 -6.54 7.55 11.83
CA LYS A 55 -6.95 8.90 12.24
C LYS A 55 -5.64 9.61 12.47
N LEU A 56 -5.27 10.47 11.52
CA LEU A 56 -4.12 11.36 11.64
C LEU A 56 -4.37 12.14 12.93
N ALA A 57 -3.67 11.74 14.00
CA ALA A 57 -3.37 12.58 15.13
C ALA A 57 -2.18 13.46 14.75
#